data_AF-A0A6J8A104-F1
#
_entry.id   AF-A0A6J8A104-F1
#
_cell.length_a   1.000
_cell.length_b   1.000
_cell.length_c   1.000
_cell.angle_alpha   90.00
_cell.angle_beta   90.00
_cell.angle_gamma   90.00
#
_symmetry.space_group_name_H-M   'P 1'
#
loop_
_entity.id
_entity.type
_entity.pdbx_description
1 polymer ?
#
loop_
_entity_poly.entity_id
_entity_poly.type
_entity_poly.pdbx_seq_one_letter_code
_entity_poly.pdbx_strand_id
1 'polypeptide(L)'
;METQIFSSTVSTSSTIANYARLGLASQNELPNMLRELLLIKEPPHLLEAHLHNNSFLSRNLKAYEWNIIRTVRENSYHDFDVPLMYKIIRNLNLVPSPSQGWDNDTQPSAFEITIGDDVERIRRIRNEIVHRGNTNVQDSELAKYFSTFKMKGNVSTLQKKIDSVIKEQDEVIRRNIRDQIKKDLQKWKHDDEKFVPTRAVQFVLNCLKKENCVTVVGSPGIGKTAITRHVALKMEALGYTVIPITVPTDIRDFYQPGKLTIFVVDDICGNFTANQKMIDSWKQLLGVVESILSDNCKLVVSCRSVVYKDKKFSVLVPFKSCKSCNMSSTELQLSKSERMKIASVHLGKHGYEIAQKCPYDFFPLLCFLCSRQENVDINKFFSKPFSVFENELDSLYCQGEDGKCKICALSLCVIYKNELEEKYLTTNDPTVRVIIDNVCEACGLNIGTSRVKIKEELDTLVDTY
;
A
#
# COMPACT_ATOMS: atom_id res chain seq x y z
N MET A 1 40.60 -7.41 3.17
CA MET A 1 40.08 -8.30 4.21
C MET A 1 39.26 -7.42 5.14
N GLU A 2 37.95 -7.32 4.88
CA GLU A 2 36.89 -7.08 5.86
C GLU A 2 35.56 -7.10 5.12
N THR A 3 34.79 -8.12 5.44
CA THR A 3 33.50 -8.48 4.86
C THR A 3 32.46 -8.07 5.88
N GLN A 4 31.57 -7.12 5.61
CA GLN A 4 30.38 -6.91 6.45
C GLN A 4 29.11 -6.57 5.65
N ILE A 5 28.32 -7.64 5.45
CA ILE A 5 26.91 -7.77 5.84
C ILE A 5 25.94 -6.71 5.26
N PHE A 6 25.39 -7.03 4.08
CA PHE A 6 24.10 -6.52 3.64
C PHE A 6 22.97 -7.22 4.40
N SER A 7 22.31 -6.48 5.29
CA SER A 7 21.03 -6.86 5.90
C SER A 7 19.91 -6.61 4.89
N SER A 8 19.28 -7.69 4.41
CA SER A 8 18.10 -7.64 3.53
C SER A 8 16.87 -7.26 4.35
N THR A 9 16.42 -6.02 4.21
CA THR A 9 15.14 -5.54 4.74
C THR A 9 14.00 -6.08 3.88
N VAL A 10 13.44 -7.22 4.31
CA VAL A 10 12.27 -7.85 3.68
C VAL A 10 11.02 -7.02 3.99
N SER A 11 10.21 -6.76 2.96
CA SER A 11 8.98 -5.97 3.08
C SER A 11 8.01 -6.60 4.07
N THR A 12 7.43 -5.82 4.97
CA THR A 12 6.42 -6.27 5.94
C THR A 12 5.17 -6.87 5.28
N SER A 13 4.88 -6.49 4.02
CA SER A 13 3.76 -7.07 3.25
C SER A 13 4.04 -8.51 2.81
N SER A 14 5.29 -8.83 2.43
CA SER A 14 5.64 -10.18 1.99
C SER A 14 5.69 -11.17 3.14
N THR A 15 6.10 -10.74 4.34
CA THR A 15 6.21 -11.63 5.51
C THR A 15 4.85 -12.01 6.10
N ILE A 16 3.91 -11.06 6.15
CA ILE A 16 2.52 -11.33 6.56
C ILE A 16 1.84 -12.25 5.55
N ALA A 17 2.06 -12.03 4.25
CA ALA A 17 1.56 -12.92 3.19
C ALA A 17 2.12 -14.35 3.34
N ASN A 18 3.39 -14.51 3.69
CA ASN A 18 3.98 -15.82 3.96
C ASN A 18 3.37 -16.53 5.18
N TYR A 19 3.02 -15.79 6.23
CA TYR A 19 2.29 -16.37 7.36
C TYR A 19 0.90 -16.86 6.97
N ALA A 20 0.17 -16.09 6.15
CA ALA A 20 -1.11 -16.54 5.60
C ALA A 20 -0.95 -17.84 4.77
N ARG A 21 0.13 -17.94 3.97
CA ARG A 21 0.46 -19.17 3.22
C ARG A 21 0.67 -20.38 4.12
N LEU A 22 1.39 -20.23 5.24
CA LEU A 22 1.57 -21.31 6.22
C LEU A 22 0.26 -21.70 6.92
N GLY A 23 -0.58 -20.72 7.26
CA GLY A 23 -1.90 -20.96 7.86
C GLY A 23 -2.79 -21.83 6.96
N LEU A 24 -2.82 -21.54 5.66
CA LEU A 24 -3.58 -22.33 4.67
C LEU A 24 -3.02 -23.74 4.49
N ALA A 25 -1.70 -23.89 4.42
CA ALA A 25 -1.06 -25.21 4.34
C ALA A 25 -1.42 -26.08 5.55
N SER A 26 -1.47 -25.48 6.74
CA SER A 26 -1.84 -26.16 8.00
C SER A 26 -3.32 -26.57 8.06
N GLN A 27 -4.23 -25.77 7.50
CA GLN A 27 -5.67 -26.04 7.52
C GLN A 27 -6.13 -27.00 6.43
N ASN A 28 -5.49 -26.99 5.26
CA ASN A 28 -5.97 -27.71 4.07
C ASN A 28 -4.98 -28.78 3.61
N GLU A 29 -3.76 -28.39 3.25
CA GLU A 29 -2.83 -29.27 2.54
C GLU A 29 -2.27 -30.40 3.43
N LEU A 30 -1.76 -30.06 4.61
CA LEU A 30 -1.20 -31.03 5.56
C LEU A 30 -2.23 -32.06 6.02
N PRO A 31 -3.47 -31.67 6.43
CA PRO A 31 -4.52 -32.63 6.71
C PRO A 31 -4.88 -33.49 5.49
N ASN A 32 -4.98 -32.91 4.29
CA ASN A 32 -5.35 -33.65 3.08
C ASN A 32 -4.36 -34.79 2.75
N MET A 33 -3.05 -34.58 2.97
CA MET A 33 -2.06 -35.66 2.79
C MET A 33 -2.34 -36.86 3.70
N LEU A 34 -2.68 -36.61 4.96
CA LEU A 34 -3.00 -37.66 5.92
C LEU A 34 -4.35 -38.33 5.58
N ARG A 35 -5.32 -37.56 5.07
CA ARG A 35 -6.61 -38.10 4.60
C ARG A 35 -6.42 -39.02 3.41
N GLU A 36 -5.66 -38.62 2.40
CA GLU A 36 -5.34 -39.45 1.23
C GLU A 36 -4.62 -40.73 1.66
N LEU A 37 -3.63 -40.63 2.56
CA LEU A 37 -2.93 -41.79 3.11
C LEU A 37 -3.87 -42.73 3.86
N LEU A 38 -4.76 -42.20 4.70
CA LEU A 38 -5.77 -42.99 5.41
C LEU A 38 -6.72 -43.68 4.44
N LEU A 39 -7.24 -42.99 3.41
CA LEU A 39 -8.12 -43.60 2.40
C LEU A 39 -7.46 -44.79 1.71
N ILE A 40 -6.15 -44.72 1.47
CA ILE A 40 -5.38 -45.81 0.83
C ILE A 40 -5.15 -46.98 1.80
N LYS A 41 -4.87 -46.69 3.07
CA LYS A 41 -4.40 -47.69 4.05
C LYS A 41 -5.51 -48.30 4.89
N GLU A 42 -6.60 -47.57 5.08
CA GLU A 42 -7.68 -47.90 5.99
C GLU A 42 -9.00 -47.45 5.35
N PRO A 43 -9.78 -48.37 4.76
CA PRO A 43 -11.08 -48.01 4.18
C PRO A 43 -12.05 -47.46 5.24
N PRO A 44 -12.74 -46.33 4.97
CA PRO A 44 -13.67 -45.68 5.91
C PRO A 44 -14.69 -46.60 6.60
N HIS A 45 -15.21 -47.58 5.88
CA HIS A 45 -16.21 -48.53 6.38
C HIS A 45 -15.63 -49.60 7.33
N LEU A 46 -14.30 -49.80 7.34
CA LEU A 46 -13.62 -50.77 8.21
C LEU A 46 -13.02 -50.12 9.46
N LEU A 47 -12.83 -48.80 9.44
CA LEU A 47 -12.13 -48.07 10.50
C LEU A 47 -12.74 -48.34 11.89
N GLU A 48 -14.06 -48.19 12.06
CA GLU A 48 -14.70 -48.38 13.38
C GLU A 48 -14.40 -49.76 13.97
N ALA A 49 -14.44 -50.82 13.15
CA ALA A 49 -14.15 -52.19 13.58
C ALA A 49 -12.67 -52.37 13.96
N HIS A 50 -11.75 -51.86 13.15
CA HIS A 50 -10.31 -51.95 13.43
C HIS A 50 -9.90 -51.15 14.68
N LEU A 51 -10.56 -50.01 14.94
CA LEU A 51 -10.35 -49.24 16.16
C LEU A 51 -10.85 -49.98 17.42
N HIS A 52 -11.99 -50.67 17.34
CA HIS A 52 -12.47 -51.51 18.44
C HIS A 52 -11.55 -52.68 18.75
N ASN A 53 -10.96 -53.30 17.73
CA ASN A 53 -10.03 -54.42 17.87
C ASN A 53 -8.65 -54.00 18.41
N ASN A 54 -8.32 -52.70 18.42
CA ASN A 54 -7.09 -52.18 18.97
C ASN A 54 -7.28 -51.77 20.44
N SER A 55 -6.68 -52.51 21.37
CA SER A 55 -6.86 -52.31 22.83
C SER A 55 -6.38 -50.94 23.33
N PHE A 56 -5.44 -50.30 22.65
CA PHE A 56 -4.96 -48.97 22.99
C PHE A 56 -5.93 -47.89 22.49
N LEU A 57 -6.28 -47.91 21.21
CA LEU A 57 -7.18 -46.91 20.61
C LEU A 57 -8.59 -46.99 21.18
N SER A 58 -9.09 -48.20 21.46
CA SER A 58 -10.41 -48.39 22.05
C SER A 58 -10.58 -47.70 23.41
N ARG A 59 -9.47 -47.53 24.16
CA ARG A 59 -9.43 -46.90 25.48
C ARG A 59 -9.02 -45.42 25.46
N ASN A 60 -8.23 -44.99 24.48
CA ASN A 60 -7.59 -43.67 24.46
C ASN A 60 -8.21 -42.66 23.47
N LEU A 61 -9.21 -43.07 22.68
CA LEU A 61 -10.01 -42.16 21.88
C LEU A 61 -11.08 -41.47 22.74
N LYS A 62 -11.18 -40.15 22.60
CA LYS A 62 -12.14 -39.31 23.33
C LYS A 62 -13.55 -39.47 22.76
N ALA A 63 -14.57 -39.16 23.55
CA ALA A 63 -15.97 -39.28 23.14
C ALA A 63 -16.30 -38.53 21.84
N TYR A 64 -15.75 -37.31 21.64
CA TYR A 64 -15.96 -36.56 20.40
C TYR A 64 -15.25 -37.21 19.20
N GLU A 65 -14.06 -37.79 19.39
CA GLU A 65 -13.33 -38.48 18.32
C GLU A 65 -14.16 -39.69 17.84
N TRP A 66 -14.74 -40.44 18.77
CA TRP A 66 -15.68 -41.52 18.46
C TRP A 66 -16.92 -41.06 17.71
N ASN A 67 -17.47 -39.89 18.04
CA ASN A 67 -18.61 -39.34 17.32
C ASN A 67 -18.26 -39.02 15.87
N ILE A 68 -17.10 -38.39 15.63
CA ILE A 68 -16.62 -38.09 14.28
C ILE A 68 -16.29 -39.38 13.52
N ILE A 69 -15.72 -40.40 14.17
CA ILE A 69 -15.45 -41.70 13.52
C ILE A 69 -16.75 -42.37 13.02
N ARG A 70 -17.85 -42.26 13.77
CA ARG A 70 -19.13 -42.87 13.38
C ARG A 70 -19.80 -42.20 12.17
N THR A 71 -19.44 -40.96 11.87
CA THR A 71 -20.00 -40.21 10.72
C THR A 71 -19.27 -40.49 9.40
N VAL A 72 -18.15 -41.23 9.42
CA VAL A 72 -17.25 -41.48 8.27
C VAL A 72 -17.78 -42.52 7.26
N ARG A 73 -19.00 -43.06 7.46
CA ARG A 73 -19.55 -44.21 6.72
C ARG A 73 -19.67 -44.01 5.20
N GLU A 74 -19.55 -42.80 4.68
CA GLU A 74 -19.72 -42.46 3.26
C GLU A 74 -18.40 -41.98 2.56
N ASN A 75 -17.29 -42.68 2.82
CA ASN A 75 -16.01 -42.55 2.07
C ASN A 75 -15.17 -41.28 2.27
N SER A 76 -15.35 -40.50 3.35
CA SER A 76 -14.49 -39.32 3.57
C SER A 76 -13.98 -39.19 5.00
N TYR A 77 -12.68 -38.86 5.12
CA TYR A 77 -12.03 -38.44 6.36
C TYR A 77 -12.01 -36.91 6.48
N HIS A 78 -12.97 -36.20 5.86
CA HIS A 78 -12.94 -34.75 5.76
C HIS A 78 -12.96 -34.06 7.12
N ASP A 79 -13.76 -34.58 8.04
CA ASP A 79 -13.93 -34.04 9.40
C ASP A 79 -12.79 -34.41 10.36
N PHE A 80 -11.80 -35.21 9.92
CA PHE A 80 -10.69 -35.59 10.76
C PHE A 80 -9.65 -34.47 10.81
N ASP A 81 -9.20 -34.16 12.01
CA ASP A 81 -8.07 -33.26 12.24
C ASP A 81 -6.72 -34.02 12.19
N VAL A 82 -5.62 -33.29 12.04
CA VAL A 82 -4.26 -33.85 12.01
C VAL A 82 -3.93 -34.70 13.25
N PRO A 83 -4.23 -34.27 14.50
CA PRO A 83 -3.98 -35.10 15.67
C PRO A 83 -4.70 -36.45 15.64
N LEU A 84 -5.99 -36.49 15.25
CA LEU A 84 -6.76 -37.72 15.15
C LEU A 84 -6.20 -38.64 14.07
N MET A 85 -5.92 -38.10 12.87
CA MET A 85 -5.35 -38.90 11.78
C MET A 85 -3.97 -39.46 12.15
N TYR A 86 -3.09 -38.64 12.73
CA TYR A 86 -1.79 -39.08 13.21
C TYR A 86 -1.91 -40.20 14.25
N LYS A 87 -2.83 -40.05 15.22
CA LYS A 87 -3.09 -41.04 16.27
C LYS A 87 -3.54 -42.38 15.67
N ILE A 88 -4.43 -42.36 14.67
CA ILE A 88 -4.92 -43.57 13.99
C ILE A 88 -3.79 -44.24 13.19
N ILE A 89 -3.11 -43.48 12.33
CA ILE A 89 -2.04 -43.98 11.45
C ILE A 89 -0.95 -44.71 12.26
N ARG A 90 -0.51 -44.08 13.34
CA ARG A 90 0.53 -44.64 14.21
C ARG A 90 0.08 -45.91 14.91
N ASN A 91 -1.08 -45.90 15.56
CA ASN A 91 -1.46 -46.97 16.48
C ASN A 91 -2.10 -48.18 15.79
N LEU A 92 -2.61 -48.02 14.56
CA LEU A 92 -2.98 -49.14 13.68
C LEU A 92 -1.79 -49.65 12.84
N ASN A 93 -0.60 -49.06 12.99
CA ASN A 93 0.61 -49.40 12.23
C ASN A 93 0.38 -49.37 10.71
N LEU A 94 -0.35 -48.37 10.20
CA LEU A 94 -0.70 -48.25 8.78
C LEU A 94 0.51 -47.95 7.87
N VAL A 95 1.60 -47.50 8.47
CA VAL A 95 2.88 -47.17 7.83
C VAL A 95 4.04 -47.69 8.68
N PRO A 96 5.23 -47.91 8.08
CA PRO A 96 6.44 -48.21 8.85
C PRO A 96 6.72 -47.10 9.87
N SER A 97 7.26 -47.47 11.02
CA SER A 97 7.72 -46.49 12.01
C SER A 97 8.73 -45.51 11.37
N PRO A 98 8.68 -44.22 11.72
CA PRO A 98 9.68 -43.25 11.31
C PRO A 98 11.08 -43.71 11.72
N SER A 99 12.09 -43.29 10.97
CA SER A 99 13.50 -43.59 11.19
C SER A 99 13.98 -43.17 12.59
N GLN A 100 13.46 -42.04 13.07
CA GLN A 100 13.71 -41.51 14.41
C GLN A 100 12.66 -41.93 15.46
N GLY A 101 11.68 -42.75 15.08
CA GLY A 101 10.56 -43.14 15.93
C GLY A 101 9.46 -42.07 16.03
N TRP A 102 8.31 -42.50 16.56
CA TRP A 102 7.15 -41.63 16.77
C TRP A 102 7.33 -40.74 18.00
N ASP A 103 6.88 -39.49 17.92
CA ASP A 103 6.96 -38.49 19.00
C ASP A 103 8.37 -38.24 19.56
N ASN A 104 9.42 -38.57 18.81
CA ASN A 104 10.77 -38.19 19.21
C ASN A 104 10.90 -36.66 19.18
N ASP A 105 11.91 -36.07 19.82
CA ASP A 105 12.26 -34.66 19.68
C ASP A 105 13.11 -34.41 18.43
N THR A 106 13.85 -35.42 17.98
CA THR A 106 14.70 -35.36 16.77
C THR A 106 13.86 -35.46 15.50
N GLN A 107 13.90 -34.41 14.66
CA GLN A 107 13.21 -34.38 13.38
C GLN A 107 13.86 -35.34 12.38
N PRO A 108 13.07 -36.09 11.58
CA PRO A 108 13.63 -36.92 10.52
C PRO A 108 14.45 -36.10 9.52
N SER A 109 15.70 -36.49 9.29
CA SER A 109 16.63 -35.79 8.39
C SER A 109 16.14 -35.82 6.94
N ALA A 110 16.61 -34.92 6.08
CA ALA A 110 16.21 -34.87 4.67
C ALA A 110 16.53 -36.15 3.85
N PHE A 111 17.33 -37.06 4.41
CA PHE A 111 17.70 -38.35 3.81
C PHE A 111 16.83 -39.53 4.31
N GLU A 112 16.01 -39.31 5.34
CA GLU A 112 15.09 -40.29 5.91
C GLU A 112 13.74 -40.19 5.19
N ILE A 113 13.53 -41.07 4.21
CA ILE A 113 12.48 -40.91 3.18
C ILE A 113 11.33 -41.91 3.32
N THR A 114 11.07 -42.42 4.53
CA THR A 114 9.94 -43.35 4.73
C THR A 114 8.62 -42.60 4.82
N ILE A 115 7.50 -43.30 4.58
CA ILE A 115 6.16 -42.71 4.77
C ILE A 115 5.94 -42.31 6.24
N GLY A 116 6.50 -43.08 7.19
CA GLY A 116 6.48 -42.71 8.61
C GLY A 116 7.19 -41.38 8.88
N ASP A 117 8.36 -41.17 8.29
CA ASP A 117 9.11 -39.91 8.42
C ASP A 117 8.30 -38.70 7.91
N ASP A 118 7.55 -38.87 6.80
CA ASP A 118 6.70 -37.82 6.26
C ASP A 118 5.48 -37.52 7.15
N VAL A 119 4.84 -38.55 7.73
CA VAL A 119 3.75 -38.37 8.71
C VAL A 119 4.24 -37.58 9.92
N GLU A 120 5.45 -37.87 10.39
CA GLU A 120 6.07 -37.17 11.51
C GLU A 120 6.45 -35.71 11.17
N ARG A 121 6.93 -35.44 9.94
CA ARG A 121 7.14 -34.07 9.44
C ARG A 121 5.85 -33.27 9.38
N ILE A 122 4.76 -33.86 8.88
CA ILE A 122 3.44 -33.21 8.83
C ILE A 122 3.01 -32.79 10.24
N ARG A 123 3.11 -33.71 11.22
CA ARG A 123 2.76 -33.42 12.62
C ARG A 123 3.55 -32.23 13.17
N ARG A 124 4.87 -32.24 12.97
CA ARG A 124 5.76 -31.18 13.48
C ARG A 124 5.48 -29.83 12.85
N ILE A 125 5.41 -29.78 11.53
CA ILE A 125 5.16 -28.54 10.80
C ILE A 125 3.81 -27.96 11.22
N ARG A 126 2.77 -28.79 11.31
CA ARG A 126 1.45 -28.34 11.79
C ARG A 126 1.55 -27.79 13.22
N ASN A 127 2.24 -28.48 14.13
CA ASN A 127 2.38 -28.03 15.51
C ASN A 127 3.17 -26.72 15.62
N GLU A 128 4.27 -26.57 14.88
CA GLU A 128 5.06 -25.34 14.83
C GLU A 128 4.24 -24.15 14.33
N ILE A 129 3.45 -24.34 13.27
CA ILE A 129 2.60 -23.28 12.71
C ILE A 129 1.50 -22.89 13.70
N VAL A 130 0.81 -23.87 14.29
CA VAL A 130 -0.32 -23.63 15.23
C VAL A 130 0.14 -22.96 16.52
N HIS A 131 1.33 -23.29 17.01
CA HIS A 131 1.88 -22.72 18.24
C HIS A 131 2.77 -21.49 18.01
N ARG A 132 2.82 -20.97 16.78
CA ARG A 132 3.63 -19.80 16.44
C ARG A 132 3.05 -18.53 17.07
N GLY A 133 3.88 -17.77 17.78
CA GLY A 133 3.49 -16.51 18.44
C GLY A 133 3.64 -15.24 17.60
N ASN A 134 4.05 -15.34 16.33
CA ASN A 134 4.23 -14.17 15.45
C ASN A 134 3.85 -14.47 13.99
N THR A 135 3.55 -13.42 13.23
CA THR A 135 3.14 -13.48 11.82
C THR A 135 4.27 -13.16 10.84
N ASN A 136 5.52 -13.14 11.31
CA ASN A 136 6.67 -12.77 10.49
C ASN A 136 7.33 -14.03 9.93
N VAL A 137 7.07 -14.33 8.66
CA VAL A 137 7.62 -15.51 7.96
C VAL A 137 8.45 -15.05 6.77
N GLN A 138 9.74 -15.39 6.78
CA GLN A 138 10.66 -15.05 5.68
C GLN A 138 10.54 -16.05 4.53
N ASP A 139 10.87 -15.64 3.30
CA ASP A 139 10.80 -16.54 2.13
C ASP A 139 11.70 -17.77 2.28
N SER A 140 12.89 -17.59 2.87
CA SER A 140 13.82 -18.69 3.15
C SER A 140 13.29 -19.66 4.20
N GLU A 141 12.47 -19.17 5.13
CA GLU A 141 11.81 -19.99 6.14
C GLU A 141 10.63 -20.75 5.53
N LEU A 142 9.81 -20.08 4.73
CA LEU A 142 8.73 -20.69 3.98
C LEU A 142 9.26 -21.83 3.09
N ALA A 143 10.37 -21.61 2.39
CA ALA A 143 11.00 -22.61 1.54
C ALA A 143 11.46 -23.86 2.32
N LYS A 144 11.93 -23.70 3.56
CA LYS A 144 12.33 -24.84 4.41
C LYS A 144 11.15 -25.77 4.68
N TYR A 145 9.99 -25.22 5.05
CA TYR A 145 8.78 -26.01 5.31
C TYR A 145 8.41 -26.92 4.13
N PHE A 146 8.48 -26.41 2.91
CA PHE A 146 8.09 -27.16 1.70
C PHE A 146 9.20 -28.07 1.16
N SER A 147 10.46 -27.75 1.39
CA SER A 147 11.60 -28.59 0.97
C SER A 147 11.72 -29.91 1.75
N THR A 148 11.01 -30.03 2.88
CA THR A 148 11.13 -31.15 3.83
C THR A 148 10.37 -32.40 3.36
N PHE A 149 9.39 -32.28 2.47
CA PHE A 149 8.59 -33.41 2.02
C PHE A 149 9.22 -34.07 0.79
N LYS A 150 9.52 -35.38 0.88
CA LYS A 150 9.98 -36.21 -0.24
C LYS A 150 9.20 -37.53 -0.33
N MET A 151 7.86 -37.45 -0.36
CA MET A 151 7.06 -38.58 -0.81
C MET A 151 7.44 -38.90 -2.27
N LYS A 152 8.07 -40.06 -2.51
CA LYS A 152 8.17 -40.64 -3.85
C LYS A 152 6.75 -40.69 -4.46
N GLY A 153 6.45 -39.75 -5.35
CA GLY A 153 5.19 -39.69 -6.10
C GLY A 153 4.38 -38.41 -5.96
N ASN A 154 4.41 -37.68 -4.83
CA ASN A 154 3.41 -36.63 -4.55
C ASN A 154 3.94 -35.21 -4.27
N VAL A 155 5.25 -35.00 -4.12
CA VAL A 155 5.82 -33.63 -3.94
C VAL A 155 5.56 -32.76 -5.16
N SER A 156 5.63 -33.34 -6.36
CA SER A 156 5.28 -32.62 -7.59
C SER A 156 3.80 -32.25 -7.62
N THR A 157 2.92 -33.09 -7.07
CA THR A 157 1.47 -32.84 -7.00
C THR A 157 1.14 -31.76 -5.97
N LEU A 158 1.81 -31.74 -4.83
CA LEU A 158 1.56 -30.78 -3.75
C LEU A 158 2.16 -29.41 -4.06
N GLN A 159 3.38 -29.35 -4.61
CA GLN A 159 3.94 -28.11 -5.13
C GLN A 159 3.05 -27.56 -6.26
N LYS A 160 2.56 -28.40 -7.17
CA LYS A 160 1.63 -27.97 -8.23
C LYS A 160 0.28 -27.49 -7.68
N LYS A 161 -0.28 -28.16 -6.66
CA LYS A 161 -1.53 -27.72 -5.99
C LYS A 161 -1.32 -26.37 -5.31
N ILE A 162 -0.24 -26.20 -4.54
CA ILE A 162 0.13 -24.93 -3.91
C ILE A 162 0.36 -23.85 -4.97
N ASP A 163 1.12 -24.12 -6.02
CA ASP A 163 1.34 -23.18 -7.13
C ASP A 163 0.02 -22.81 -7.82
N SER A 164 -0.93 -23.74 -7.94
CA SER A 164 -2.26 -23.47 -8.51
C SER A 164 -3.10 -22.58 -7.60
N VAL A 165 -3.10 -22.83 -6.29
CA VAL A 165 -3.81 -22.02 -5.31
C VAL A 165 -3.21 -20.62 -5.22
N ILE A 166 -1.87 -20.51 -5.25
CA ILE A 166 -1.16 -19.23 -5.32
C ILE A 166 -1.56 -18.47 -6.59
N LYS A 167 -1.56 -19.13 -7.75
CA LYS A 167 -2.01 -18.50 -9.01
C LYS A 167 -3.47 -18.05 -8.94
N GLU A 168 -4.35 -18.85 -8.37
CA GLU A 168 -5.76 -18.48 -8.20
C GLU A 168 -5.94 -17.27 -7.30
N GLN A 169 -5.23 -17.21 -6.17
CA GLN A 169 -5.27 -16.06 -5.26
C GLN A 169 -4.65 -14.80 -5.87
N ASP A 170 -3.51 -14.93 -6.55
CA ASP A 170 -2.88 -13.83 -7.27
C ASP A 170 -3.83 -13.29 -8.35
N GLU A 171 -4.56 -14.15 -9.05
CA GLU A 171 -5.57 -13.72 -10.02
C GLU A 171 -6.79 -13.04 -9.36
N VAL A 172 -7.23 -13.49 -8.18
CA VAL A 172 -8.30 -12.79 -7.41
C VAL A 172 -7.82 -11.40 -6.97
N ILE A 173 -6.62 -11.29 -6.41
CA ILE A 173 -6.03 -10.01 -5.99
C ILE A 173 -5.88 -9.08 -7.21
N ARG A 174 -5.34 -9.59 -8.32
CA ARG A 174 -5.21 -8.82 -9.57
C ARG A 174 -6.56 -8.38 -10.13
N ARG A 175 -7.60 -9.22 -10.06
CA ARG A 175 -8.96 -8.83 -10.45
C ARG A 175 -9.48 -7.69 -9.58
N ASN A 176 -9.35 -7.81 -8.25
CA ASN A 176 -9.79 -6.77 -7.32
C ASN A 176 -9.09 -5.43 -7.58
N ILE A 177 -7.77 -5.43 -7.80
CA ILE A 177 -7.05 -4.19 -8.11
C ILE A 177 -7.47 -3.62 -9.46
N ARG A 178 -7.64 -4.46 -10.50
CA ARG A 178 -8.13 -4.00 -11.81
C ARG A 178 -9.52 -3.39 -11.70
N ASP A 179 -10.41 -3.96 -10.89
CA ASP A 179 -11.75 -3.41 -10.70
C ASP A 179 -11.73 -2.11 -9.90
N GLN A 180 -10.80 -1.96 -8.96
CA GLN A 180 -10.55 -0.68 -8.29
C GLN A 180 -10.06 0.39 -9.28
N ILE A 181 -9.07 0.05 -10.12
CA ILE A 181 -8.57 0.95 -11.18
C ILE A 181 -9.72 1.37 -12.11
N LYS A 182 -10.58 0.44 -12.53
CA LYS A 182 -11.76 0.79 -13.35
C LYS A 182 -12.67 1.79 -12.64
N LYS A 183 -12.97 1.60 -11.35
CA LYS A 183 -13.79 2.54 -10.56
C LYS A 183 -13.13 3.92 -10.48
N ASP A 184 -11.82 3.97 -10.25
CA ASP A 184 -11.07 5.22 -10.19
C ASP A 184 -11.09 5.94 -11.54
N LEU A 185 -10.90 5.21 -12.65
CA LEU A 185 -10.98 5.77 -14.01
C LEU A 185 -12.38 6.29 -14.35
N GLN A 186 -13.46 5.63 -13.89
CA GLN A 186 -14.81 6.16 -14.06
C GLN A 186 -15.01 7.47 -13.30
N LYS A 187 -14.50 7.56 -12.07
CA LYS A 187 -14.50 8.81 -11.31
C LYS A 187 -13.69 9.90 -12.02
N TRP A 188 -12.53 9.55 -12.58
CA TRP A 188 -11.71 10.50 -13.33
C TRP A 188 -12.45 11.02 -14.56
N LYS A 189 -13.12 10.15 -15.32
CA LYS A 189 -13.93 10.55 -16.49
C LYS A 189 -15.04 11.52 -16.10
N HIS A 190 -15.73 11.24 -14.99
CA HIS A 190 -16.77 12.13 -14.48
C HIS A 190 -16.21 13.49 -14.02
N ASP A 191 -15.11 13.50 -13.27
CA ASP A 191 -14.45 14.75 -12.87
C ASP A 191 -13.91 15.53 -14.10
N ASP A 192 -13.56 14.83 -15.19
CA ASP A 192 -13.05 15.41 -16.45
C ASP A 192 -14.13 16.10 -17.30
N GLU A 193 -15.43 15.80 -17.09
CA GLU A 193 -16.54 16.41 -17.84
C GLU A 193 -16.55 17.94 -17.75
N LYS A 194 -16.16 18.47 -16.58
CA LYS A 194 -16.06 19.92 -16.32
C LYS A 194 -14.63 20.45 -16.44
N PHE A 195 -13.68 19.61 -16.88
CA PHE A 195 -12.29 20.03 -16.99
C PHE A 195 -12.10 21.03 -18.13
N VAL A 196 -11.33 22.09 -17.86
CA VAL A 196 -11.01 23.12 -18.85
C VAL A 196 -9.54 22.96 -19.27
N PRO A 197 -9.26 22.58 -20.54
CA PRO A 197 -7.89 22.48 -21.04
C PRO A 197 -7.15 23.82 -20.99
N THR A 198 -5.94 23.79 -20.42
CA THR A 198 -5.05 24.95 -20.29
C THR A 198 -3.79 24.78 -21.12
N ARG A 199 -2.96 25.82 -21.20
CA ARG A 199 -1.63 25.78 -21.82
C ARG A 199 -0.72 24.75 -21.15
N ALA A 200 -0.86 24.55 -19.83
CA ALA A 200 -0.11 23.51 -19.12
C ALA A 200 -0.45 22.10 -19.63
N VAL A 201 -1.72 21.82 -19.97
CA VAL A 201 -2.12 20.53 -20.58
C VAL A 201 -1.46 20.33 -21.95
N GLN A 202 -1.47 21.36 -22.79
CA GLN A 202 -0.82 21.33 -24.11
C GLN A 202 0.69 21.08 -23.97
N PHE A 203 1.33 21.74 -22.99
CA PHE A 203 2.74 21.52 -22.69
C PHE A 203 3.01 20.07 -22.31
N VAL A 204 2.26 19.51 -21.36
CA VAL A 204 2.42 18.12 -20.90
C VAL A 204 2.24 17.13 -22.04
N LEU A 205 1.19 17.28 -22.86
CA LEU A 205 0.96 16.42 -24.03
C LEU A 205 2.09 16.51 -25.06
N ASN A 206 2.62 17.72 -25.30
CA ASN A 206 3.74 17.90 -26.23
C ASN A 206 5.05 17.32 -25.68
N CYS A 207 5.25 17.33 -24.36
CA CYS A 207 6.36 16.63 -23.71
C CYS A 207 6.22 15.12 -23.89
N LEU A 208 5.06 14.53 -23.60
CA LEU A 208 4.84 13.09 -23.71
C LEU A 208 4.94 12.54 -25.15
N LYS A 209 4.76 13.40 -26.17
CA LYS A 209 5.04 13.05 -27.57
C LYS A 209 6.54 12.89 -27.85
N LYS A 210 7.40 13.61 -27.14
CA LYS A 210 8.86 13.65 -27.37
C LYS A 210 9.65 12.81 -26.38
N GLU A 211 9.15 12.69 -25.16
CA GLU A 211 9.80 12.04 -24.02
C GLU A 211 8.82 11.05 -23.37
N ASN A 212 9.36 10.09 -22.62
CA ASN A 212 8.56 9.08 -21.92
C ASN A 212 8.21 9.47 -20.48
N CYS A 213 8.71 10.59 -19.97
CA CYS A 213 8.45 11.10 -18.63
C CYS A 213 8.14 12.59 -18.64
N VAL A 214 7.24 13.05 -17.77
CA VAL A 214 7.01 14.46 -17.50
C VAL A 214 6.60 14.65 -16.04
N THR A 215 7.21 15.63 -15.36
CA THR A 215 6.87 15.98 -13.98
C THR A 215 6.10 17.29 -13.94
N VAL A 216 4.85 17.27 -13.48
CA VAL A 216 3.98 18.44 -13.27
C VAL A 216 4.23 18.98 -11.86
N VAL A 217 4.80 20.18 -11.79
CA VAL A 217 5.23 20.83 -10.54
C VAL A 217 4.34 22.03 -10.25
N GLY A 218 4.00 22.26 -8.99
CA GLY A 218 3.21 23.41 -8.57
C GLY A 218 2.76 23.36 -7.12
N SER A 219 2.27 24.47 -6.59
CA SER A 219 1.71 24.58 -5.23
C SER A 219 0.45 23.71 -5.06
N PRO A 220 0.05 23.37 -3.83
CA PRO A 220 -1.21 22.67 -3.56
C PRO A 220 -2.43 23.37 -4.20
N GLY A 221 -3.43 22.59 -4.61
CA GLY A 221 -4.68 23.12 -5.19
C GLY A 221 -4.61 23.77 -6.59
N ILE A 222 -3.42 23.95 -7.18
CA ILE A 222 -3.26 24.58 -8.52
C ILE A 222 -3.78 23.71 -9.69
N GLY A 223 -4.14 22.45 -9.45
CA GLY A 223 -4.71 21.54 -10.46
C GLY A 223 -3.76 20.51 -11.06
N LYS A 224 -2.61 20.23 -10.43
CA LYS A 224 -1.66 19.20 -10.90
C LYS A 224 -2.34 17.85 -11.17
N THR A 225 -3.05 17.33 -10.17
CA THR A 225 -3.81 16.08 -10.24
C THR A 225 -4.85 16.07 -11.36
N ALA A 226 -5.54 17.20 -11.56
CA ALA A 226 -6.53 17.31 -12.64
C ALA A 226 -5.84 17.23 -14.02
N ILE A 227 -4.69 17.88 -14.19
CA ILE A 227 -3.90 17.80 -15.44
C ILE A 227 -3.38 16.38 -15.68
N THR A 228 -2.78 15.73 -14.68
CA THR A 228 -2.21 14.39 -14.87
C THR A 228 -3.28 13.36 -15.25
N ARG A 229 -4.46 13.43 -14.60
CA ARG A 229 -5.62 12.58 -14.93
C ARG A 229 -6.20 12.88 -16.30
N HIS A 230 -6.43 14.15 -16.64
CA HIS A 230 -6.93 14.55 -17.96
C HIS A 230 -6.00 14.08 -19.09
N VAL A 231 -4.69 14.25 -18.91
CA VAL A 231 -3.68 13.77 -19.85
C VAL A 231 -3.72 12.24 -19.98
N ALA A 232 -3.84 11.52 -18.87
CA ALA A 232 -3.95 10.07 -18.89
C ALA A 232 -5.19 9.58 -19.67
N LEU A 233 -6.35 10.22 -19.48
CA LEU A 233 -7.56 9.92 -20.24
C LEU A 233 -7.41 10.22 -21.74
N LYS A 234 -6.69 11.29 -22.11
CA LYS A 234 -6.35 11.55 -23.52
C LYS A 234 -5.43 10.49 -24.11
N MET A 235 -4.49 9.98 -23.33
CA MET A 235 -3.61 8.90 -23.76
C MET A 235 -4.36 7.57 -23.86
N GLU A 236 -5.38 7.34 -23.02
CA GLU A 236 -6.31 6.21 -23.14
C GLU A 236 -6.99 6.19 -24.52
N ALA A 237 -7.47 7.35 -24.98
CA ALA A 237 -8.07 7.50 -26.31
C ALA A 237 -7.08 7.26 -27.47
N LEU A 238 -5.77 7.34 -27.20
CA LEU A 238 -4.71 7.00 -28.16
C LEU A 238 -4.25 5.54 -28.06
N GLY A 239 -4.93 4.71 -27.26
CA GLY A 239 -4.67 3.27 -27.13
C GLY A 239 -3.74 2.89 -25.96
N TYR A 240 -3.37 3.82 -25.09
CA TYR A 240 -2.60 3.50 -23.89
C TYR A 240 -3.48 2.90 -22.80
N THR A 241 -2.98 1.89 -22.09
CA THR A 241 -3.59 1.45 -20.83
C THR A 241 -3.22 2.43 -19.71
N VAL A 242 -4.20 2.98 -19.01
CA VAL A 242 -3.95 3.89 -17.88
C VAL A 242 -3.80 3.11 -16.58
N ILE A 243 -2.67 3.31 -15.89
CA ILE A 243 -2.38 2.70 -14.59
C ILE A 243 -2.11 3.80 -13.56
N PRO A 244 -3.06 4.09 -12.65
CA PRO A 244 -2.81 4.90 -11.47
C PRO A 244 -1.82 4.19 -10.54
N ILE A 245 -0.82 4.92 -10.06
CA ILE A 245 0.15 4.44 -9.06
C ILE A 245 -0.30 4.98 -7.70
N THR A 246 -0.74 4.09 -6.83
CA THR A 246 -1.17 4.43 -5.46
C THR A 246 -0.04 4.27 -4.46
N VAL A 247 0.80 3.25 -4.66
CA VAL A 247 2.03 3.02 -3.91
C VAL A 247 3.19 2.78 -4.88
N PRO A 248 4.44 3.14 -4.52
CA PRO A 248 5.58 3.02 -5.44
C PRO A 248 5.72 1.63 -6.09
N THR A 249 5.45 0.55 -5.35
CA THR A 249 5.58 -0.83 -5.85
C THR A 249 4.63 -1.18 -7.00
N ASP A 250 3.49 -0.48 -7.14
CA ASP A 250 2.53 -0.67 -8.22
C ASP A 250 3.21 -0.54 -9.59
N ILE A 251 4.24 0.31 -9.71
CA ILE A 251 4.92 0.56 -10.98
C ILE A 251 5.59 -0.71 -11.52
N ARG A 252 6.12 -1.55 -10.62
CA ARG A 252 6.71 -2.84 -10.97
C ARG A 252 5.64 -3.88 -11.23
N ASP A 253 4.60 -3.90 -10.39
CA ASP A 253 3.61 -4.96 -10.39
C ASP A 253 2.67 -4.87 -11.62
N PHE A 254 2.48 -3.67 -12.18
CA PHE A 254 1.69 -3.43 -13.40
C PHE A 254 2.52 -3.29 -14.68
N TYR A 255 3.85 -3.21 -14.58
CA TYR A 255 4.69 -3.11 -15.76
C TYR A 255 4.66 -4.39 -16.60
N GLN A 256 4.30 -4.22 -17.87
CA GLN A 256 4.25 -5.28 -18.87
C GLN A 256 5.05 -4.82 -20.09
N PRO A 257 6.25 -5.39 -20.32
CA PRO A 257 7.11 -4.99 -21.42
C PRO A 257 6.40 -5.04 -22.78
N GLY A 258 6.59 -4.00 -23.60
CA GLY A 258 6.03 -3.87 -24.95
C GLY A 258 4.57 -3.41 -25.00
N LYS A 259 3.88 -3.28 -23.86
CA LYS A 259 2.50 -2.81 -23.81
C LYS A 259 2.44 -1.29 -23.67
N LEU A 260 1.67 -0.65 -24.55
CA LEU A 260 1.37 0.79 -24.45
C LEU A 260 0.66 1.09 -23.13
N THR A 261 1.39 1.68 -22.19
CA THR A 261 0.90 1.96 -20.82
C THR A 261 1.30 3.36 -20.40
N ILE A 262 0.38 4.11 -19.78
CA ILE A 262 0.69 5.36 -19.10
C ILE A 262 0.51 5.18 -17.60
N PHE A 263 1.59 5.39 -16.86
CA PHE A 263 1.63 5.37 -15.41
C PHE A 263 1.41 6.78 -14.86
N VAL A 264 0.46 6.91 -13.95
CA VAL A 264 0.09 8.19 -13.32
C VAL A 264 0.50 8.15 -11.86
N VAL A 265 1.56 8.90 -11.52
CA VAL A 265 2.03 9.03 -10.13
C VAL A 265 1.51 10.35 -9.58
N ASP A 266 0.51 10.28 -8.71
CA ASP A 266 -0.09 11.47 -8.09
C ASP A 266 0.59 11.75 -6.74
N ASP A 267 1.18 12.94 -6.62
CA ASP A 267 1.93 13.44 -5.45
C ASP A 267 3.07 12.50 -5.02
N ILE A 268 4.09 12.38 -5.89
CA ILE A 268 5.16 11.37 -5.82
C ILE A 268 5.86 11.17 -4.46
N CYS A 269 5.91 12.19 -3.60
CA CYS A 269 6.50 12.08 -2.27
C CYS A 269 5.54 12.39 -1.13
N GLY A 270 4.27 12.70 -1.43
CA GLY A 270 3.26 13.12 -0.45
C GLY A 270 3.70 14.27 0.46
N ASN A 271 2.80 14.70 1.35
CA ASN A 271 3.04 15.64 2.46
C ASN A 271 3.64 17.01 2.10
N PHE A 272 3.73 17.89 3.10
CA PHE A 272 4.30 19.24 3.01
C PHE A 272 5.78 19.26 2.65
N THR A 273 6.53 18.22 3.05
CA THR A 273 7.96 18.06 2.82
C THR A 273 8.29 16.75 2.13
N ALA A 274 9.52 16.65 1.60
CA ALA A 274 10.00 15.45 0.94
C ALA A 274 10.06 14.27 1.93
N ASN A 275 9.11 13.33 1.83
CA ASN A 275 9.00 12.17 2.72
C ASN A 275 10.12 11.16 2.44
N GLN A 276 11.06 11.04 3.38
CA GLN A 276 12.24 10.17 3.23
C GLN A 276 11.86 8.71 2.96
N LYS A 277 10.84 8.16 3.62
CA LYS A 277 10.41 6.77 3.41
C LYS A 277 9.90 6.54 1.99
N MET A 278 9.20 7.53 1.43
CA MET A 278 8.69 7.46 0.06
C MET A 278 9.83 7.61 -0.97
N ILE A 279 10.78 8.51 -0.71
CA ILE A 279 11.99 8.66 -1.52
C ILE A 279 12.81 7.36 -1.53
N ASP A 280 13.03 6.74 -0.38
CA ASP A 280 13.78 5.49 -0.28
C ASP A 280 13.07 4.35 -1.03
N SER A 281 11.73 4.30 -0.96
CA SER A 281 10.92 3.34 -1.72
C SER A 281 11.06 3.53 -3.23
N TRP A 282 10.99 4.78 -3.72
CA TRP A 282 11.22 5.08 -5.14
C TRP A 282 12.66 4.80 -5.57
N LYS A 283 13.65 5.08 -4.70
CA LYS A 283 15.07 4.84 -4.95
C LYS A 283 15.34 3.37 -5.26
N GLN A 284 14.67 2.45 -4.55
CA GLN A 284 14.79 1.01 -4.78
C GLN A 284 14.18 0.57 -6.12
N LEU A 285 13.31 1.38 -6.72
CA LEU A 285 12.59 1.07 -7.96
C LEU A 285 13.14 1.79 -9.19
N LEU A 286 14.22 2.57 -9.06
CA LEU A 286 14.78 3.36 -10.17
C LEU A 286 15.13 2.51 -11.40
N GLY A 287 15.66 1.30 -11.22
CA GLY A 287 15.94 0.40 -12.35
C GLY A 287 14.67 -0.05 -13.11
N VAL A 288 13.54 -0.17 -12.42
CA VAL A 288 12.23 -0.45 -13.05
C VAL A 288 11.75 0.79 -13.80
N VAL A 289 11.88 1.98 -13.19
CA VAL A 289 11.53 3.25 -13.85
C VAL A 289 12.35 3.42 -15.14
N GLU A 290 13.66 3.19 -15.11
CA GLU A 290 14.53 3.28 -16.28
C GLU A 290 14.12 2.29 -17.39
N SER A 291 13.70 1.08 -17.01
CA SER A 291 13.18 0.08 -17.95
C SER A 291 11.88 0.57 -18.62
N ILE A 292 10.97 1.15 -17.84
CA ILE A 292 9.70 1.74 -18.34
C ILE A 292 9.98 2.90 -19.29
N LEU A 293 10.93 3.78 -18.94
CA LEU A 293 11.28 4.93 -19.77
C LEU A 293 11.99 4.54 -21.07
N SER A 294 12.56 3.33 -21.14
CA SER A 294 13.17 2.78 -22.34
C SER A 294 12.20 1.96 -23.21
N ASP A 295 10.99 1.71 -22.71
CA ASP A 295 9.93 0.95 -23.40
C ASP A 295 8.88 1.90 -24.03
N ASN A 296 7.82 1.33 -24.62
CA ASN A 296 6.68 2.06 -25.16
C ASN A 296 5.71 2.58 -24.07
N CYS A 297 6.21 2.78 -22.85
CA CYS A 297 5.45 3.28 -21.73
C CYS A 297 5.64 4.80 -21.54
N LYS A 298 4.68 5.43 -20.87
CA LYS A 298 4.70 6.86 -20.52
C LYS A 298 4.53 7.02 -19.02
N LEU A 299 5.15 8.03 -18.45
CA LEU A 299 5.11 8.34 -17.03
C LEU A 299 4.72 9.81 -16.86
N VAL A 300 3.61 10.05 -16.17
CA VAL A 300 3.18 11.40 -15.81
C VAL A 300 3.12 11.49 -14.29
N VAL A 301 3.87 12.45 -13.74
CA VAL A 301 4.09 12.56 -12.30
C VAL A 301 3.65 13.93 -11.82
N SER A 302 2.93 14.01 -10.71
CA SER A 302 2.69 15.29 -10.02
C SER A 302 3.59 15.42 -8.79
N CYS A 303 4.12 16.62 -8.57
CA CYS A 303 5.02 16.93 -7.46
C CYS A 303 4.77 18.35 -6.94
N ARG A 304 4.90 18.56 -5.62
CA ARG A 304 4.79 19.90 -5.02
C ARG A 304 6.05 20.71 -5.31
N SER A 305 5.91 22.03 -5.47
CA SER A 305 7.05 22.93 -5.74
C SER A 305 8.16 22.81 -4.68
N VAL A 306 7.79 22.76 -3.40
CA VAL A 306 8.73 22.60 -2.27
C VAL A 306 9.51 21.29 -2.34
N VAL A 307 8.82 20.17 -2.56
CA VAL A 307 9.42 18.83 -2.70
C VAL A 307 10.35 18.81 -3.90
N TYR A 308 9.91 19.38 -5.03
CA TYR A 308 10.72 19.40 -6.24
C TYR A 308 12.01 20.20 -6.05
N LYS A 309 12.00 21.30 -5.28
CA LYS A 309 13.20 22.10 -4.98
C LYS A 309 14.13 21.44 -3.95
N ASP A 310 13.62 20.53 -3.12
CA ASP A 310 14.39 19.86 -2.07
C ASP A 310 15.54 19.02 -2.65
N LYS A 311 16.72 19.13 -2.05
CA LYS A 311 17.92 18.34 -2.43
C LYS A 311 17.69 16.84 -2.26
N LYS A 312 16.86 16.42 -1.30
CA LYS A 312 16.49 15.02 -1.10
C LYS A 312 15.79 14.43 -2.30
N PHE A 313 15.00 15.23 -3.03
CA PHE A 313 14.30 14.77 -4.24
C PHE A 313 15.25 14.60 -5.43
N SER A 314 16.42 15.26 -5.43
CA SER A 314 17.40 15.16 -6.53
C SER A 314 17.95 13.75 -6.75
N VAL A 315 17.85 12.85 -5.76
CA VAL A 315 18.24 11.44 -5.91
C VAL A 315 17.30 10.66 -6.84
N LEU A 316 16.08 11.15 -7.04
CA LEU A 316 15.07 10.57 -7.92
C LEU A 316 15.27 11.06 -9.36
N VAL A 317 16.47 10.79 -9.90
CA VAL A 317 16.99 11.35 -11.15
C VAL A 317 15.98 11.28 -12.32
N PRO A 318 15.32 10.14 -12.63
CA PRO A 318 14.39 10.05 -13.76
C PRO A 318 13.23 11.05 -13.70
N PHE A 319 12.79 11.41 -12.49
CA PHE A 319 11.69 12.34 -12.27
C PHE A 319 12.17 13.79 -12.25
N LYS A 320 13.44 14.02 -11.89
CA LYS A 320 14.06 15.34 -11.78
C LYS A 320 14.69 15.81 -13.10
N SER A 321 15.23 14.90 -13.90
CA SER A 321 15.92 15.20 -15.16
C SER A 321 14.99 15.33 -16.36
N CYS A 322 13.78 14.75 -16.28
CA CYS A 322 12.77 14.90 -17.32
C CYS A 322 12.25 16.34 -17.42
N LYS A 323 11.59 16.68 -18.53
CA LYS A 323 10.93 17.98 -18.65
C LYS A 323 9.91 18.19 -17.54
N SER A 324 10.01 19.35 -16.87
CA SER A 324 9.07 19.74 -15.82
C SER A 324 8.07 20.78 -16.32
N CYS A 325 6.79 20.53 -16.07
CA CYS A 325 5.71 21.47 -16.28
C CYS A 325 5.48 22.25 -14.98
N ASN A 326 6.18 23.37 -14.81
CA ASN A 326 6.02 24.20 -13.62
C ASN A 326 4.80 25.13 -13.76
N MET A 327 3.69 24.76 -13.11
CA MET A 327 2.43 25.49 -13.14
C MET A 327 2.48 26.83 -12.39
N SER A 328 3.50 27.05 -11.55
CA SER A 328 3.74 28.33 -10.87
C SER A 328 4.67 29.25 -11.68
N SER A 329 5.13 28.84 -12.87
CA SER A 329 5.93 29.69 -13.74
C SER A 329 5.07 30.77 -14.42
N THR A 330 5.67 31.91 -14.74
CA THR A 330 5.01 33.02 -15.44
C THR A 330 4.41 32.62 -16.79
N GLU A 331 5.00 31.63 -17.45
CA GLU A 331 4.57 31.11 -18.74
C GLU A 331 3.33 30.20 -18.64
N LEU A 332 3.30 29.31 -17.63
CA LEU A 332 2.30 28.24 -17.51
C LEU A 332 1.25 28.49 -16.41
N GLN A 333 1.41 29.53 -15.59
CA GLN A 333 0.37 29.99 -14.68
C GLN A 333 -0.91 30.34 -15.46
N LEU A 334 -2.06 30.17 -14.82
CA LEU A 334 -3.35 30.40 -15.46
C LEU A 334 -3.48 31.85 -15.90
N SER A 335 -3.68 32.04 -17.21
CA SER A 335 -4.02 33.34 -17.76
C SER A 335 -5.40 33.78 -17.29
N LYS A 336 -5.66 35.09 -17.38
CA LYS A 336 -7.01 35.64 -17.10
C LYS A 336 -8.08 34.91 -17.90
N SER A 337 -7.83 34.60 -19.18
CA SER A 337 -8.80 33.88 -20.02
C SER A 337 -9.02 32.42 -19.60
N GLU A 338 -7.98 31.71 -19.15
CA GLU A 338 -8.11 30.36 -18.59
C GLU A 338 -8.89 30.36 -17.28
N ARG A 339 -8.58 31.29 -16.36
CA ARG A 339 -9.33 31.47 -15.10
C ARG A 339 -10.80 31.75 -15.36
N MET A 340 -11.09 32.63 -16.31
CA MET A 340 -12.44 32.97 -16.75
C MET A 340 -13.21 31.75 -17.26
N LYS A 341 -12.58 30.91 -18.09
CA LYS A 341 -13.20 29.67 -18.60
C LYS A 341 -13.49 28.69 -17.47
N ILE A 342 -12.52 28.41 -16.60
CA ILE A 342 -12.70 27.55 -15.42
C ILE A 342 -13.89 28.05 -14.58
N ALA A 343 -13.93 29.34 -14.26
CA ALA A 343 -14.99 29.93 -13.46
C ALA A 343 -16.36 29.81 -14.13
N SER A 344 -16.45 30.04 -15.45
CA SER A 344 -17.71 29.93 -16.19
C SER A 344 -18.29 28.51 -16.17
N VAL A 345 -17.43 27.49 -16.26
CA VAL A 345 -17.85 26.08 -16.26
C VAL A 345 -18.30 25.63 -14.86
N HIS A 346 -17.63 26.08 -13.81
CA HIS A 346 -17.90 25.63 -12.45
C HIS A 346 -18.92 26.48 -11.68
N LEU A 347 -18.97 27.80 -11.94
CA LEU A 347 -19.74 28.78 -11.16
C LEU A 347 -20.84 29.47 -11.98
N GLY A 348 -20.94 29.18 -13.28
CA GLY A 348 -21.93 29.79 -14.17
C GLY A 348 -21.86 31.31 -14.18
N LYS A 349 -22.99 31.98 -13.92
CA LYS A 349 -23.16 33.44 -13.99
C LYS A 349 -22.22 34.23 -13.06
N HIS A 350 -21.76 33.63 -11.96
CA HIS A 350 -20.85 34.27 -11.01
C HIS A 350 -19.37 34.15 -11.41
N GLY A 351 -19.05 33.35 -12.43
CA GLY A 351 -17.68 33.04 -12.80
C GLY A 351 -16.85 34.26 -13.19
N TYR A 352 -17.44 35.23 -13.89
CA TYR A 352 -16.73 36.43 -14.35
C TYR A 352 -16.20 37.28 -13.20
N GLU A 353 -17.07 37.59 -12.24
CA GLU A 353 -16.71 38.42 -11.08
C GLU A 353 -15.66 37.72 -10.21
N ILE A 354 -15.84 36.44 -9.94
CA ILE A 354 -14.95 35.64 -9.08
C ILE A 354 -13.56 35.47 -9.71
N ALA A 355 -13.49 35.20 -11.02
CA ALA A 355 -12.22 35.05 -11.72
C ALA A 355 -11.36 36.32 -11.70
N GLN A 356 -11.98 37.49 -11.61
CA GLN A 356 -11.27 38.77 -11.51
C GLN A 356 -10.81 39.10 -10.10
N LYS A 357 -11.61 38.76 -9.08
CA LYS A 357 -11.38 39.16 -7.69
C LYS A 357 -10.55 38.16 -6.90
N CYS A 358 -10.61 36.88 -7.23
CA CYS A 358 -9.97 35.84 -6.43
C CYS A 358 -8.43 35.93 -6.54
N PRO A 359 -7.70 36.18 -5.45
CA PRO A 359 -6.24 36.34 -5.51
C PRO A 359 -5.48 35.01 -5.45
N TYR A 360 -6.15 33.90 -5.14
CA TYR A 360 -5.50 32.64 -4.80
C TYR A 360 -5.01 31.85 -6.02
N ASP A 361 -3.84 31.22 -5.89
CA ASP A 361 -3.27 30.35 -6.92
C ASP A 361 -3.96 28.97 -6.99
N PHE A 362 -4.53 28.50 -5.88
CA PHE A 362 -5.40 27.32 -5.81
C PHE A 362 -6.83 27.58 -6.33
N PHE A 363 -7.00 28.62 -7.15
CA PHE A 363 -8.26 28.98 -7.80
C PHE A 363 -9.02 27.82 -8.46
N PRO A 364 -8.37 26.88 -9.18
CA PRO A 364 -9.06 25.72 -9.76
C PRO A 364 -9.72 24.83 -8.70
N LEU A 365 -9.03 24.58 -7.59
CA LEU A 365 -9.57 23.80 -6.47
C LEU A 365 -10.80 24.50 -5.86
N LEU A 366 -10.75 25.83 -5.67
CA LEU A 366 -11.90 26.59 -5.16
C LEU A 366 -13.12 26.48 -6.07
N CYS A 367 -12.93 26.63 -7.38
CA CYS A 367 -14.02 26.47 -8.37
C CYS A 367 -14.63 25.07 -8.29
N PHE A 368 -13.78 24.05 -8.22
CA PHE A 368 -14.20 22.66 -8.14
C PHE A 368 -15.00 22.37 -6.85
N LEU A 369 -14.47 22.75 -5.69
CA LEU A 369 -15.12 22.52 -4.39
C LEU A 369 -16.44 23.29 -4.28
N CYS A 370 -16.46 24.56 -4.66
CA CYS A 370 -17.68 25.37 -4.65
C CYS A 370 -18.77 24.75 -5.52
N SER A 371 -18.41 24.22 -6.70
CA SER A 371 -19.38 23.59 -7.61
C SER A 371 -20.02 22.28 -7.10
N ARG A 372 -19.50 21.73 -5.98
CA ARG A 372 -20.02 20.51 -5.32
C ARG A 372 -20.85 20.80 -4.08
N GLN A 373 -20.89 22.03 -3.61
CA GLN A 373 -21.65 22.40 -2.42
C GLN A 373 -23.02 22.96 -2.83
N GLU A 374 -24.07 22.55 -2.12
CA GLU A 374 -25.42 23.06 -2.33
C GLU A 374 -25.64 24.34 -1.50
N ASN A 375 -26.39 25.30 -2.06
CA ASN A 375 -26.80 26.53 -1.37
C ASN A 375 -25.66 27.40 -0.80
N VAL A 376 -24.51 27.43 -1.46
CA VAL A 376 -23.35 28.22 -1.01
C VAL A 376 -23.39 29.65 -1.52
N ASP A 377 -23.15 30.59 -0.61
CA ASP A 377 -22.81 31.96 -0.98
C ASP A 377 -21.41 31.98 -1.59
N ILE A 378 -21.37 32.04 -2.92
CA ILE A 378 -20.14 32.02 -3.73
C ILE A 378 -19.21 33.17 -3.34
N ASN A 379 -19.73 34.37 -3.09
CA ASN A 379 -18.88 35.51 -2.74
C ASN A 379 -18.24 35.31 -1.36
N LYS A 380 -19.00 34.79 -0.39
CA LYS A 380 -18.47 34.44 0.93
C LYS A 380 -17.44 33.31 0.85
N PHE A 381 -17.69 32.28 0.05
CA PHE A 381 -16.77 31.15 -0.13
C PHE A 381 -15.41 31.59 -0.66
N PHE A 382 -15.39 32.40 -1.72
CA PHE A 382 -14.13 32.84 -2.33
C PHE A 382 -13.42 33.96 -1.58
N SER A 383 -14.12 34.72 -0.72
CA SER A 383 -13.49 35.71 0.15
C SER A 383 -12.89 35.10 1.41
N LYS A 384 -13.48 34.00 1.92
CA LYS A 384 -13.00 33.26 3.08
C LYS A 384 -13.24 31.76 2.89
N PRO A 385 -12.36 31.03 2.18
CA PRO A 385 -12.55 29.60 1.92
C PRO A 385 -12.22 28.74 3.15
N PHE A 386 -12.78 29.07 4.32
CA PHE A 386 -12.48 28.40 5.59
C PHE A 386 -12.76 26.90 5.52
N SER A 387 -13.87 26.48 4.91
CA SER A 387 -14.23 25.07 4.72
C SER A 387 -13.21 24.28 3.88
N VAL A 388 -12.37 24.97 3.09
CA VAL A 388 -11.30 24.32 2.33
C VAL A 388 -10.10 24.03 3.22
N PHE A 389 -9.81 24.94 4.15
CA PHE A 389 -8.69 24.79 5.08
C PHE A 389 -9.04 23.92 6.27
N GLU A 390 -10.31 23.85 6.69
CA GLU A 390 -10.75 23.10 7.86
C GLU A 390 -10.30 21.63 7.82
N ASN A 391 -10.60 20.92 6.73
CA ASN A 391 -10.17 19.52 6.57
C ASN A 391 -8.64 19.35 6.52
N GLU A 392 -7.93 20.32 5.94
CA GLU A 392 -6.47 20.27 5.83
C GLU A 392 -5.81 20.56 7.18
N LEU A 393 -6.39 21.48 7.96
CA LEU A 393 -6.00 21.78 9.34
C LEU A 393 -6.32 20.61 10.27
N ASP A 394 -7.47 19.94 10.13
CA ASP A 394 -7.80 18.73 10.87
C ASP A 394 -6.82 17.60 10.53
N SER A 395 -6.53 17.40 9.25
CA SER A 395 -5.56 16.40 8.81
C SER A 395 -4.15 16.71 9.33
N LEU A 396 -3.76 17.98 9.41
CA LEU A 396 -2.52 18.42 10.04
C LEU A 396 -2.54 18.11 11.54
N TYR A 397 -3.63 18.42 12.23
CA TYR A 397 -3.77 18.22 13.68
C TYR A 397 -3.65 16.74 14.06
N CYS A 398 -4.18 15.83 13.23
CA CYS A 398 -4.08 14.39 13.42
C CYS A 398 -2.67 13.80 13.25
N GLN A 399 -1.67 14.57 12.78
CA GLN A 399 -0.28 14.09 12.62
C GLN A 399 0.51 14.02 13.94
N GLY A 400 -0.17 14.15 15.08
CA GLY A 400 0.45 14.12 16.40
C GLY A 400 1.13 15.44 16.74
N GLU A 401 2.23 15.38 17.50
CA GLU A 401 2.86 16.58 18.04
C GLU A 401 3.43 17.51 16.95
N ASP A 402 4.02 16.95 15.88
CA ASP A 402 4.61 17.73 14.80
C ASP A 402 3.52 18.48 14.00
N GLY A 403 2.37 17.84 13.79
CA GLY A 403 1.19 18.47 13.19
C GLY A 403 0.63 19.62 14.02
N LYS A 404 0.54 19.42 15.34
CA LYS A 404 0.15 20.49 16.27
C LYS A 404 1.16 21.64 16.29
N CYS A 405 2.46 21.36 16.19
CA CYS A 405 3.50 22.39 16.05
C CYS A 405 3.32 23.22 14.77
N LYS A 406 2.96 22.60 13.65
CA LYS A 406 2.63 23.31 12.40
C LYS A 406 1.43 24.24 12.55
N ILE A 407 0.36 23.78 13.22
CA ILE A 407 -0.83 24.60 13.47
C ILE A 407 -0.51 25.76 14.42
N CYS A 408 0.32 25.51 15.44
CA CYS A 408 0.83 26.55 16.33
C CYS A 408 1.63 27.61 15.54
N ALA A 409 2.55 27.17 14.68
CA ALA A 409 3.32 28.06 13.82
C ALA A 409 2.42 28.91 12.89
N LEU A 410 1.45 28.30 12.23
CA LEU A 410 0.47 29.00 11.37
C LEU A 410 -0.36 30.01 12.18
N SER A 411 -0.78 29.64 13.39
CA SER A 411 -1.54 30.52 14.29
C SER A 411 -0.73 31.75 14.70
N LEU A 412 0.57 31.57 14.95
CA LEU A 412 1.49 32.68 15.22
C LEU A 412 1.64 33.58 13.99
N CYS A 413 1.78 33.02 12.78
CA CYS A 413 1.77 33.83 11.55
C CYS A 413 0.50 34.69 11.44
N VAL A 414 -0.68 34.13 11.76
CA VAL A 414 -1.94 34.88 11.75
C VAL A 414 -1.95 36.00 12.80
N ILE A 415 -1.55 35.70 14.05
CA ILE A 415 -1.50 36.69 15.15
C ILE A 415 -0.57 37.86 14.81
N TYR A 416 0.59 37.55 14.25
CA TYR A 416 1.57 38.55 13.82
C TYR A 416 1.33 39.06 12.39
N LYS A 417 0.17 38.79 11.77
CA LYS A 417 -0.20 39.29 10.44
C LYS A 417 0.85 39.02 9.35
N ASN A 418 1.46 37.83 9.39
CA ASN A 418 2.57 37.39 8.53
C ASN A 418 3.88 38.20 8.69
N GLU A 419 4.02 39.00 9.75
CA GLU A 419 5.25 39.71 10.12
C GLU A 419 6.03 38.95 11.23
N LEU A 420 5.84 37.64 11.32
CA LEU A 420 6.53 36.79 12.29
C LEU A 420 8.02 36.66 11.93
N GLU A 421 8.86 37.46 12.58
CA GLU A 421 10.31 37.37 12.49
C GLU A 421 10.91 36.32 13.45
N GLU A 422 12.07 35.77 13.09
CA GLU A 422 12.82 34.79 13.90
C GLU A 422 13.12 35.29 15.32
N LYS A 423 13.32 36.61 15.48
CA LYS A 423 13.57 37.24 16.78
C LYS A 423 12.42 36.99 17.76
N TYR A 424 11.17 36.85 17.31
CA TYR A 424 10.03 36.61 18.21
C TYR A 424 10.04 35.19 18.80
N LEU A 425 10.49 34.19 18.04
CA LEU A 425 10.59 32.81 18.50
C LEU A 425 11.82 32.58 19.40
N THR A 426 12.83 33.45 19.32
CA THR A 426 14.09 33.37 20.08
C THR A 426 14.17 34.37 21.24
N THR A 427 13.23 35.30 21.31
CA THR A 427 13.19 36.40 22.29
C THR A 427 12.77 35.95 23.70
N ASN A 428 13.37 36.56 24.72
CA ASN A 428 13.02 36.37 26.14
C ASN A 428 11.97 37.38 26.65
N ASP A 429 11.32 38.12 25.76
CA ASP A 429 10.23 39.04 26.09
C ASP A 429 9.08 38.25 26.76
N PRO A 430 8.71 38.60 28.00
CA PRO A 430 7.63 37.94 28.73
C PRO A 430 6.29 37.96 27.98
N THR A 431 6.02 39.04 27.24
CA THR A 431 4.77 39.23 26.51
C THR A 431 4.67 38.24 25.35
N VAL A 432 5.73 38.14 24.55
CA VAL A 432 5.83 37.20 23.43
C VAL A 432 5.77 35.76 23.94
N ARG A 433 6.41 35.49 25.08
CA ARG A 433 6.37 34.17 25.72
C ARG A 433 4.95 33.75 26.09
N VAL A 434 4.19 34.62 26.76
CA VAL A 434 2.80 34.34 27.14
C VAL A 434 1.93 34.09 25.90
N ILE A 435 2.12 34.87 24.83
CA ILE A 435 1.40 34.65 23.57
C ILE A 435 1.70 33.26 23.00
N ILE A 436 2.98 32.88 22.90
CA ILE A 436 3.38 31.57 22.37
C ILE A 436 2.84 30.43 23.26
N ASP A 437 2.94 30.56 24.59
CA ASP A 437 2.47 29.53 25.52
C ASP A 437 0.94 29.35 25.41
N ASN A 438 0.17 30.43 25.30
CA ASN A 438 -1.28 30.38 25.09
C ASN A 438 -1.65 29.73 23.74
N VAL A 439 -0.89 30.02 22.67
CA VAL A 439 -1.14 29.42 21.34
C VAL A 439 -0.79 27.93 21.36
N CYS A 440 0.32 27.55 22.01
CA CYS A 440 0.68 26.15 22.22
C CYS A 440 -0.44 25.40 22.94
N GLU A 441 -0.94 25.93 24.06
CA GLU A 441 -2.03 25.32 24.81
C GLU A 441 -3.30 25.19 23.96
N ALA A 442 -3.67 26.25 23.22
CA ALA A 442 -4.82 26.23 22.31
C ALA A 442 -4.68 25.19 21.17
N CYS A 443 -3.45 24.88 20.75
CA CYS A 443 -3.14 23.83 19.77
C CYS A 443 -3.00 22.43 20.41
N GLY A 444 -3.26 22.27 21.71
CA GLY A 444 -3.12 21.00 22.42
C GLY A 444 -1.68 20.53 22.56
N LEU A 445 -0.72 21.47 22.60
CA LEU A 445 0.68 21.26 22.95
C LEU A 445 0.93 21.60 24.42
N ASN A 446 1.98 21.04 25.00
CA ASN A 446 2.38 21.37 26.36
C ASN A 446 2.93 22.81 26.45
N ILE A 447 2.63 23.48 27.57
CA ILE A 447 3.26 24.77 27.90
C ILE A 447 4.78 24.55 28.01
N GLY A 448 5.57 25.36 27.29
CA GLY A 448 7.02 25.18 27.19
C GLY A 448 7.49 24.27 26.05
N THR A 449 6.61 23.91 25.11
CA THR A 449 7.02 23.27 23.84
C THR A 449 8.19 24.02 23.19
N SER A 450 9.18 23.27 22.68
CA SER A 450 10.40 23.85 22.11
C SER A 450 10.08 24.84 20.98
N ARG A 451 10.48 26.10 21.17
CA ARG A 451 10.35 27.15 20.15
C ARG A 451 11.21 26.89 18.92
N VAL A 452 12.33 26.18 19.11
CA VAL A 452 13.17 25.69 18.00
C VAL A 452 12.37 24.72 17.15
N LYS A 453 11.62 23.79 17.77
CA LYS A 453 10.76 22.86 17.05
C LYS A 453 9.64 23.57 16.29
N ILE A 454 8.98 24.56 16.90
CA ILE A 454 7.96 25.38 16.22
C ILE A 454 8.54 26.11 15.01
N LYS A 455 9.76 26.65 15.15
CA LYS A 455 10.48 27.29 14.04
C LYS A 455 10.81 26.28 12.93
N GLU A 456 11.40 25.13 13.26
CA GLU A 456 11.74 24.09 12.29
C GLU A 456 10.50 23.64 11.52
N GLU A 457 9.37 23.45 12.20
CA GLU A 457 8.09 23.11 11.56
C GLU A 457 7.54 24.26 10.70
N LEU A 458 7.70 25.53 11.11
CA LEU A 458 7.34 26.68 10.28
C LEU A 458 8.17 26.72 8.98
N ASP A 459 9.47 26.46 9.08
CA ASP A 459 10.38 26.42 7.93
C ASP A 459 9.94 25.32 6.93
N THR A 460 9.33 24.23 7.42
CA THR A 460 8.74 23.21 6.54
C THR A 460 7.51 23.66 5.75
N LEU A 461 6.85 24.74 6.18
CA LEU A 461 5.62 25.26 5.59
C LEU A 461 5.88 26.41 4.60
N VAL A 462 7.10 26.92 4.50
CA VAL A 462 7.45 27.95 3.51
C VAL A 462 7.16 27.43 2.10
N ASP A 463 6.50 28.23 1.26
CA ASP A 463 6.02 27.86 -0.09
C ASP A 463 4.95 26.74 -0.16
N THR A 464 4.32 26.34 0.96
CA THR A 464 3.28 25.29 0.94
C THR A 464 1.85 25.80 0.72
N TYR A 465 1.56 27.09 0.92
CA TYR A 465 0.22 27.67 0.76
C TYR A 465 0.22 29.08 0.17
#